data_AF-A0A6A5XS71-F1
#
_entry.id   AF-A0A6A5XS71-F1
#
_cell.length_a   1.000
_cell.length_b   1.000
_cell.length_c   1.000
_cell.angle_alpha   90.00
_cell.angle_beta   90.00
_cell.angle_gamma   90.00
#
_symmetry.space_group_name_H-M   'P 1'
#
loop_
_entity.id
_entity.type
_entity.pdbx_description
1 polymer ?
#
loop_
_entity_poly.entity_id
_entity_poly.type
_entity_poly.pdbx_seq_one_letter_code
_entity_poly.pdbx_strand_id
1 'polypeptide(L)'
;MVMEFDLTSPRRLEHWFCRRLPAGSDPISFSHCDFVMCHLDVAPRNIVWMDDDIPCFVDWASGGYYPRVFEWCTLEVMRGRDGEFQEKVQKMLEPLTEWEMDARRLVVKAWGNSVRYHYPPTPPDTSD
;
A
#
# COMPACT_ATOMS: atom_id res chain seq x y z
N MET A 1 -10.69 -3.38 -0.31
CA MET A 1 -10.88 -2.29 0.66
C MET A 1 -10.64 -1.04 -0.14
N VAL A 2 -11.70 -0.37 -0.58
CA VAL A 2 -11.53 0.93 -1.25
C VAL A 2 -11.06 1.88 -0.16
N MET A 3 -9.84 2.39 -0.30
CA MET A 3 -9.30 3.41 0.59
C MET A 3 -9.96 4.74 0.21
N GLU A 4 -11.23 4.92 0.58
CA GLU A 4 -12.01 6.17 0.39
C GLU A 4 -11.54 7.27 1.36
N PHE A 5 -10.24 7.57 1.36
CA PHE A 5 -9.68 8.70 2.07
C PHE A 5 -8.77 9.48 1.13
N ASP A 6 -8.87 10.80 1.15
CA ASP A 6 -7.98 11.72 0.45
C ASP A 6 -6.56 11.64 1.06
N LEU A 7 -5.78 10.67 0.57
CA LEU A 7 -4.41 10.35 0.95
C LEU A 7 -3.37 11.09 0.10
N THR A 8 -3.78 12.18 -0.56
CA THR A 8 -2.92 13.00 -1.43
C THR A 8 -1.81 13.76 -0.69
N SER A 9 -1.76 13.67 0.65
CA SER A 9 -0.74 14.30 1.49
C SER A 9 0.09 13.23 2.23
N PRO A 10 1.43 13.22 2.07
CA PRO A 10 2.34 12.34 2.81
C PRO A 10 2.09 12.38 4.32
N ARG A 11 1.87 13.58 4.90
CA ARG A 11 1.57 13.74 6.33
C ARG A 11 0.30 13.01 6.76
N ARG A 12 -0.77 13.05 5.95
CA ARG A 12 -2.02 12.34 6.27
C ARG A 12 -1.83 10.83 6.25
N LEU A 13 -1.05 10.32 5.29
CA LEU A 13 -0.66 8.91 5.24
C LEU A 13 0.13 8.54 6.50
N GLU A 14 1.21 9.27 6.82
CA GLU A 14 2.03 9.06 8.01
C GLU A 14 1.16 9.05 9.28
N HIS A 15 0.30 10.06 9.45
CA HIS A 15 -0.61 10.18 10.59
C HIS A 15 -1.57 8.99 10.69
N TRP A 16 -2.14 8.54 9.57
CA TRP A 16 -3.05 7.40 9.54
C TRP A 16 -2.34 6.11 9.96
N PHE A 17 -1.15 5.84 9.41
CA PHE A 17 -0.38 4.63 9.68
C PHE A 17 0.20 4.62 11.09
N CYS A 18 0.80 5.71 11.55
CA CYS A 18 1.46 5.78 12.85
C CYS A 18 0.48 5.58 14.01
N ARG A 19 -0.76 6.05 13.89
CA ARG A 19 -1.81 5.79 14.90
C ARG A 19 -2.18 4.32 15.05
N ARG A 20 -1.84 3.49 14.07
CA ARG A 20 -2.12 2.05 14.05
C ARG A 20 -0.90 1.21 14.40
N LEU A 21 0.22 1.83 14.76
CA LEU A 21 1.38 1.14 15.28
C LEU A 21 1.30 0.99 16.81
N PRO A 22 1.95 -0.03 17.40
CA PRO A 22 2.12 -0.12 18.85
C PRO A 22 2.85 1.10 19.42
N ALA A 23 2.53 1.46 20.67
CA ALA A 23 3.25 2.51 21.39
C ALA A 23 4.77 2.21 21.44
N GLY A 24 5.59 3.21 21.18
CA GLY A 24 7.05 3.09 21.12
C GLY A 24 7.60 2.57 19.78
N SER A 25 6.76 2.38 18.75
CA SER A 25 7.25 2.14 17.39
C SER A 25 7.85 3.41 16.80
N ASP A 26 8.90 3.26 16.00
CA ASP A 26 9.42 4.37 15.19
C ASP A 26 8.32 4.87 14.22
N PRO A 27 8.15 6.19 14.07
CA PRO A 27 7.18 6.74 13.15
C PRO A 27 7.60 6.45 11.71
N ILE A 28 6.63 6.15 10.86
CA ILE A 28 6.85 6.07 9.42
C ILE A 28 6.92 7.50 8.88
N SER A 29 7.94 7.81 8.07
CA SER A 29 7.96 9.04 7.28
C SER A 29 8.05 8.76 5.79
N PHE A 30 7.21 9.43 5.02
CA PHE A 30 7.15 9.46 3.56
C PHE A 30 7.60 10.80 2.97
N SER A 31 8.17 11.70 3.80
CA SER A 31 8.58 13.07 3.43
C SER A 31 9.60 13.15 2.28
N HIS A 32 10.38 12.10 2.07
CA HIS A 32 11.43 12.02 1.03
C HIS A 32 11.13 10.97 -0.04
N CYS A 33 9.88 10.51 -0.13
CA CYS A 33 9.50 9.44 -1.03
C CYS A 33 8.84 9.99 -2.28
N ASP A 34 9.22 9.46 -3.43
CA ASP A 34 8.48 9.70 -4.66
C ASP A 34 7.14 8.98 -4.62
N PHE A 35 6.09 9.72 -4.96
CA PHE A 35 4.76 9.17 -5.13
C PHE A 35 4.61 8.76 -6.59
N VAL A 36 4.42 7.46 -6.82
CA VAL A 36 4.27 6.88 -8.16
C VAL A 36 2.86 6.31 -8.31
N MET A 37 2.42 6.15 -9.55
CA MET A 37 1.15 5.50 -9.84
C MET A 37 1.19 4.04 -9.38
N CYS A 38 0.40 3.71 -8.37
CA CYS A 38 0.17 2.36 -7.89
C CYS A 38 -1.28 1.94 -8.20
N HIS A 39 -1.49 0.67 -8.48
CA HIS A 39 -2.82 0.09 -8.68
C HIS A 39 -3.44 -0.37 -7.36
N LEU A 40 -2.61 -0.88 -6.44
CA LEU A 40 -2.99 -1.37 -5.11
C LEU A 40 -4.00 -2.55 -5.08
N ASP A 41 -4.33 -3.12 -6.25
CA ASP A 41 -5.12 -4.35 -6.40
C ASP A 41 -4.68 -5.12 -7.65
N VAL A 42 -3.38 -5.31 -7.83
CA VAL A 42 -2.83 -6.12 -8.92
C VAL A 42 -3.23 -7.58 -8.71
N ALA A 43 -4.20 -8.03 -9.49
CA ALA A 43 -4.77 -9.38 -9.45
C ALA A 43 -5.15 -9.84 -10.87
N PRO A 44 -5.20 -11.16 -11.15
CA PRO A 44 -5.52 -11.66 -12.49
C PRO A 44 -6.87 -11.16 -13.01
N ARG A 45 -7.87 -11.03 -12.12
CA ARG A 45 -9.21 -10.52 -12.45
C ARG A 45 -9.23 -9.06 -12.93
N ASN A 46 -8.19 -8.30 -12.62
CA ASN A 46 -8.04 -6.88 -12.97
C ASN A 46 -7.11 -6.67 -14.17
N ILE A 47 -6.76 -7.75 -14.89
CA ILE A 47 -5.95 -7.71 -16.11
C ILE A 47 -6.79 -8.24 -17.27
N VAL A 48 -6.95 -7.41 -18.29
CA VAL A 48 -7.63 -7.78 -19.54
C VAL A 48 -6.57 -7.87 -20.64
N TRP A 49 -6.54 -8.99 -21.34
CA TRP A 49 -5.71 -9.16 -22.53
C TRP A 49 -6.45 -8.58 -23.73
N MET A 50 -5.80 -7.65 -24.41
CA MET A 50 -6.29 -7.07 -25.66
C MET A 50 -5.96 -7.98 -26.85
N ASP A 51 -6.59 -7.74 -28.00
CA ASP A 51 -6.40 -8.55 -29.22
C ASP A 51 -4.95 -8.56 -29.76
N ASP A 52 -4.11 -7.62 -29.32
CA ASP A 52 -2.69 -7.50 -29.64
C ASP A 52 -1.76 -8.10 -28.56
N ASP A 53 -2.30 -8.94 -27.68
CA ASP A 53 -1.60 -9.53 -26.53
C ASP A 53 -1.02 -8.50 -25.55
N ILE A 54 -1.50 -7.25 -25.57
CA ILE A 54 -1.11 -6.24 -24.60
C ILE A 54 -2.02 -6.34 -23.37
N PRO A 55 -1.46 -6.54 -22.15
CA PRO A 55 -2.26 -6.54 -20.94
C PRO A 55 -2.63 -5.11 -20.53
N CYS A 56 -3.91 -4.91 -20.21
CA CYS A 56 -4.46 -3.67 -19.67
C CYS A 56 -4.93 -3.87 -18.23
N PHE A 57 -4.57 -2.94 -17.35
CA PHE A 57 -5.11 -2.89 -15.99
C PHE A 57 -6.47 -2.18 -15.94
N VAL A 58 -7.42 -2.79 -15.25
CA VAL A 58 -8.76 -2.25 -14.97
C VAL A 58 -9.02 -2.21 -13.47
N ASP A 59 -10.12 -1.60 -13.04
CA ASP A 59 -10.48 -1.44 -11.62
C ASP A 59 -9.45 -0.63 -10.81
N TRP A 60 -9.32 0.65 -11.19
CA TRP A 60 -8.46 1.63 -10.52
C TRP A 60 -9.08 2.22 -9.25
N ALA A 61 -10.15 1.63 -8.69
CA ALA A 61 -10.84 2.21 -7.53
C ALA A 61 -9.94 2.31 -6.28
N SER A 62 -8.92 1.45 -6.16
CA SER A 62 -7.90 1.53 -5.09
C SER A 62 -6.62 2.25 -5.53
N GLY A 63 -6.50 2.56 -6.83
CA GLY A 63 -5.28 3.12 -7.41
C GLY A 63 -5.10 4.60 -7.12
N GLY A 64 -3.87 5.08 -7.34
CA GLY A 64 -3.51 6.47 -7.14
C GLY A 64 -2.01 6.66 -7.00
N TYR A 65 -1.60 7.87 -6.63
CA TYR A 65 -0.20 8.19 -6.37
C TYR A 65 0.15 7.87 -4.91
N TYR A 66 1.07 6.94 -4.70
CA TYR A 66 1.50 6.46 -3.40
C TYR A 66 3.01 6.17 -3.41
N PRO A 67 3.68 6.09 -2.24
CA PRO A 67 5.02 5.52 -2.15
C PRO A 67 4.99 4.09 -2.70
N ARG A 68 5.91 3.73 -3.61
CA ARG A 68 5.88 2.44 -4.33
C ARG A 68 5.87 1.19 -3.42
N VAL A 69 6.37 1.34 -2.18
CA VAL A 69 6.31 0.29 -1.15
C VAL A 69 4.88 -0.19 -0.88
N PHE A 70 3.86 0.62 -1.17
CA PHE A 70 2.46 0.23 -1.00
C PHE A 70 2.06 -0.89 -1.95
N GLU A 71 2.50 -0.86 -3.21
CA GLU A 71 2.24 -1.95 -4.16
C GLU A 71 2.92 -3.26 -3.72
N TRP A 72 4.12 -3.15 -3.14
CA TRP A 72 4.79 -4.29 -2.53
C TRP A 72 3.99 -4.87 -1.35
N CYS A 73 3.48 -4.00 -0.47
CA CYS A 73 2.68 -4.39 0.68
C CYS A 73 1.35 -5.05 0.27
N THR A 74 0.66 -4.55 -0.76
CA THR A 74 -0.61 -5.13 -1.23
C THR A 74 -0.40 -6.54 -1.78
N LEU A 75 0.66 -6.76 -2.56
CA LEU A 75 1.04 -8.10 -3.03
C LEU A 75 1.37 -9.06 -1.87
N GLU A 76 2.03 -8.57 -0.82
CA GLU A 76 2.36 -9.37 0.37
C GLU A 76 1.12 -9.75 1.18
N VAL A 77 0.23 -8.81 1.50
CA VAL A 77 -0.96 -9.09 2.32
C VAL A 77 -2.01 -9.92 1.56
N MET A 78 -1.99 -9.89 0.22
CA MET A 78 -2.86 -10.70 -0.63
C MET A 78 -2.22 -12.03 -1.06
N ARG A 79 -0.99 -12.34 -0.60
CA ARG A 79 -0.27 -13.55 -1.01
C ARG A 79 -1.10 -14.81 -0.78
N GLY A 80 -1.18 -15.65 -1.82
CA GLY A 80 -1.94 -16.90 -1.80
C GLY A 80 -3.43 -16.76 -2.13
N ARG A 81 -3.98 -15.54 -2.27
CA ARG A 81 -5.38 -15.38 -2.72
C ARG A 81 -5.61 -15.86 -4.13
N ASP A 82 -4.67 -15.56 -5.04
CA ASP A 82 -4.74 -15.93 -6.45
C ASP A 82 -3.63 -16.95 -6.79
N GLY A 83 -3.38 -17.89 -5.88
CA GLY A 83 -2.29 -18.86 -5.98
C GLY A 83 -0.91 -18.20 -5.89
N GLU A 84 -0.03 -18.51 -6.86
CA GLU A 84 1.33 -17.97 -6.92
C GLU A 84 1.42 -16.59 -7.59
N PHE A 85 0.30 -16.01 -8.05
CA PHE A 85 0.31 -14.81 -8.88
C PHE A 85 1.02 -13.63 -8.21
N GLN A 86 0.64 -13.29 -6.97
CA GLN A 86 1.24 -12.17 -6.24
C GLN A 86 2.75 -12.36 -6.04
N GLU A 87 3.20 -13.59 -5.77
CA GLU A 87 4.63 -13.89 -5.62
C GLU A 87 5.39 -13.72 -6.93
N LYS A 88 4.78 -14.08 -8.06
CA LYS A 88 5.36 -13.89 -9.40
C LYS A 88 5.46 -12.41 -9.75
N VAL A 89 4.40 -11.64 -9.52
CA VAL A 89 4.40 -10.18 -9.73
C VAL A 89 5.45 -9.51 -8.84
N GLN A 90 5.49 -9.84 -7.55
CA GLN A 90 6.43 -9.25 -6.61
C GLN A 90 7.89 -9.51 -7.01
N LYS A 91 8.22 -10.68 -7.57
CA LYS A 91 9.57 -11.00 -8.08
C LYS A 91 9.96 -10.20 -9.34
N MET A 92 8.99 -9.64 -10.07
CA MET A 92 9.23 -8.80 -11.24
C MET A 92 9.40 -7.31 -10.88
N LEU A 93 9.01 -6.91 -9.67
CA LEU A 93 9.18 -5.54 -9.21
C LEU A 93 10.65 -5.25 -8.86
N GLU A 94 11.06 -4.01 -9.03
CA GLU A 94 12.36 -3.52 -8.57
C GLU A 94 12.52 -3.77 -7.06
N PRO A 95 13.66 -4.35 -6.62
CA PRO A 95 13.90 -4.62 -5.20
C PRO A 95 13.74 -3.37 -4.34
N LEU A 96 13.23 -3.55 -3.12
CA LEU A 96 13.13 -2.48 -2.14
C LEU A 96 14.52 -2.03 -1.65
N THR A 97 14.68 -0.73 -1.43
CA THR A 97 15.79 -0.16 -0.66
C THR A 97 15.67 -0.54 0.81
N GLU A 98 16.74 -0.32 1.60
CA GLU A 98 16.72 -0.60 3.05
C GLU A 98 15.60 0.18 3.77
N TRP A 99 15.46 1.48 3.48
CA TRP A 99 14.37 2.30 4.03
C TRP A 99 12.99 1.76 3.64
N GLU A 100 12.81 1.33 2.38
CA GLU A 100 11.53 0.76 1.94
C GLU A 100 11.21 -0.57 2.61
N MET A 101 12.22 -1.39 2.93
CA MET A 101 12.01 -2.63 3.68
C MET A 101 11.52 -2.35 5.11
N ASP A 102 12.04 -1.31 5.76
CA ASP A 102 11.58 -0.87 7.07
C ASP A 102 10.17 -0.27 7.00
N ALA A 103 9.93 0.61 6.03
CA ALA A 103 8.61 1.18 5.78
C ALA A 103 7.57 0.08 5.52
N ARG A 104 7.91 -0.93 4.69
CA ARG A 104 7.07 -2.12 4.42
C ARG A 104 6.67 -2.81 5.72
N ARG A 105 7.63 -3.09 6.61
CA ARG A 105 7.38 -3.76 7.89
C ARG A 105 6.35 -3.00 8.73
N LEU A 106 6.47 -1.67 8.79
CA LEU A 106 5.58 -0.82 9.55
C LEU A 106 4.20 -0.68 8.88
N VAL A 107 4.14 -0.54 7.56
CA VAL A 107 2.90 -0.47 6.77
C VAL A 107 2.09 -1.77 6.92
N VAL A 108 2.71 -2.94 6.72
CA VAL A 108 2.05 -4.25 6.89
C VAL A 108 1.58 -4.44 8.34
N LYS A 109 2.38 -4.00 9.32
CA LYS A 109 2.01 -4.07 10.74
C LYS A 109 0.77 -3.22 11.06
N ALA A 110 0.75 -1.98 10.61
CA ALA A 110 -0.37 -1.06 10.79
C ALA A 110 -1.64 -1.55 10.06
N TRP A 111 -1.50 -2.12 8.86
CA TRP A 111 -2.61 -2.77 8.15
C TRP A 111 -3.16 -3.94 8.96
N GLY A 112 -2.31 -4.85 9.43
CA GLY A 112 -2.73 -6.00 10.24
C GLY A 112 -3.43 -5.59 11.54
N ASN A 113 -2.93 -4.52 12.17
CA ASN A 113 -3.58 -3.93 13.34
C ASN A 113 -4.95 -3.33 12.99
N SER A 114 -5.12 -2.73 11.81
CA SER A 114 -6.41 -2.18 11.35
C SER A 114 -7.46 -3.26 11.11
N VAL A 115 -7.03 -4.46 10.73
CA VAL A 115 -7.92 -5.63 10.60
C VAL A 115 -8.29 -6.19 11.98
N ARG A 116 -7.34 -6.16 12.92
CA ARG A 116 -7.49 -6.82 14.24
C ARG A 116 -8.19 -5.96 15.29
N TYR A 117 -8.01 -4.64 15.25
CA TYR A 117 -8.46 -3.73 16.30
C TYR A 117 -9.35 -2.64 15.74
N HIS A 118 -10.29 -2.19 16.57
CA HIS A 118 -11.07 -1.00 16.27
C HIS A 118 -10.24 0.26 16.55
N TYR A 119 -10.18 1.15 15.57
CA TYR A 119 -9.64 2.49 15.72
C TYR A 119 -10.77 3.50 15.47
N PRO A 120 -10.95 4.51 16.35
CA PRO A 120 -11.88 5.58 16.06
C PRO A 120 -11.44 6.37 14.81
N PRO A 121 -12.35 7.13 14.17
CA PRO A 121 -12.03 7.96 13.01
C PRO A 121 -10.73 8.74 13.21
N THR A 122 -9.94 8.86 12.14
CA THR A 122 -8.67 9.58 12.22
C THR A 122 -8.95 11.06 12.46
N PRO A 123 -8.51 11.62 13.60
CA PRO A 123 -8.69 13.04 13.85
C PRO A 123 -7.89 13.84 12.82
N PRO A 124 -8.19 15.14 12.64
CA PRO A 124 -7.32 16.02 11.87
C PRO A 124 -5.88 15.94 12.40
N ASP A 125 -4.90 16.03 11.50
CA ASP A 125 -3.52 16.24 11.91
C ASP A 125 -3.42 17.63 12.55
N THR A 126 -3.16 17.69 13.85
CA THR A 126 -3.03 18.93 14.64
C THR A 126 -1.58 19.37 14.80
N SER A 127 -0.66 18.77 14.04
CA SER A 127 0.76 19.11 14.07
C SER A 127 1.00 20.34 13.20
N ASP A 128 1.05 21.52 13.83
CA ASP A 128 1.50 22.77 13.20
C ASP A 128 2.95 22.65 12.71
#